data_AF-A0A970A8X2-F1
#
_entry.id   AF-A0A970A8X2-F1
#
_cell.length_a   1.000
_cell.length_b   1.000
_cell.length_c   1.000
_cell.angle_alpha   90.00
_cell.angle_beta   90.00
_cell.angle_gamma   90.00
#
_symmetry.space_group_name_H-M   'P 1'
#
loop_
_entity.id
_entity.type
_entity.pdbx_description
1 polymer ?
#
loop_
_entity_poly.entity_id
_entity_poly.type
_entity_poly.pdbx_seq_one_letter_code
_entity_poly.pdbx_strand_id
1 'polypeptide(L)'
;MSEGSGFKIKSLEQGKGFSCELENSSFVLPQSLLELNEYKYLERRDFFRDLLKKNAFTQPEYIVAEKFSDISAFAISRCAPPLCIKFANNGVDSENIYLLKAYRELPLFWEKLTAGQDTNIQVIAEKYIEAEYYLEVTLMGGKVVCLSQIGFEKNFSLAAAWRYFPVSLSPVLSNKIKGVAKLFPNLLKNKEVPFRLSFAAGKKLFVPLSFNVGFNRLEYSECLSDFFGGFSFLKGDLLKSGQKYKLLLFNKPKLWKKKREILEAEAEKQGSVFITQGNKAACLFSGKTASLLQEKTAIISNLLKM
;
A
#
# COMPACT_ATOMS: atom_id res chain seq x y z
N MET A 1 33.86 31.59 -17.21
CA MET A 1 33.58 31.15 -18.59
C MET A 1 33.99 29.67 -18.63
N SER A 2 33.10 28.71 -18.34
CA SER A 2 32.06 28.11 -19.24
C SER A 2 32.72 27.62 -20.55
N GLU A 3 32.59 26.40 -21.05
CA GLU A 3 31.58 25.31 -21.04
C GLU A 3 32.34 24.00 -21.35
N GLY A 4 31.86 22.76 -21.25
CA GLY A 4 30.59 22.16 -20.90
C GLY A 4 30.80 20.64 -20.99
N SER A 5 30.51 19.90 -19.92
CA SER A 5 30.57 18.43 -19.92
C SER A 5 29.19 17.88 -20.27
N GLY A 6 29.10 17.29 -21.46
CA GLY A 6 27.89 16.62 -21.94
C GLY A 6 27.49 15.47 -21.02
N PHE A 7 26.23 15.46 -20.62
CA PHE A 7 25.60 14.31 -19.98
C PHE A 7 25.43 13.20 -21.02
N LYS A 8 26.22 12.12 -20.89
CA LYS A 8 25.96 10.87 -21.60
C LYS A 8 24.74 10.21 -20.97
N ILE A 9 23.61 10.24 -21.66
CA ILE A 9 22.46 9.40 -21.37
C ILE A 9 22.86 7.97 -21.71
N LYS A 10 23.05 7.12 -20.69
CA LYS A 10 23.06 5.66 -20.89
C LYS A 10 21.60 5.24 -21.06
N SER A 11 21.26 4.73 -22.25
CA SER A 11 20.02 3.98 -22.45
C SER A 11 20.04 2.78 -21.52
N LEU A 12 19.10 2.73 -20.57
CA LEU A 12 18.81 1.51 -19.84
C LEU A 12 17.98 0.63 -20.76
N GLU A 13 18.52 -0.55 -21.02
CA GLU A 13 17.91 -1.58 -21.82
C GLU A 13 16.52 -1.95 -21.31
N GLN A 14 15.72 -2.33 -22.31
CA GLN A 14 14.34 -2.75 -22.27
C GLN A 14 14.08 -3.84 -21.23
N GLY A 15 12.91 -3.76 -20.58
CA GLY A 15 12.34 -4.85 -19.79
C GLY A 15 12.58 -4.73 -18.29
N LYS A 16 11.75 -3.92 -17.61
CA LYS A 16 11.48 -4.12 -16.19
C LYS A 16 9.98 -4.07 -15.92
N GLY A 17 9.32 -5.19 -16.19
CA GLY A 17 8.12 -5.56 -15.45
C GLY A 17 8.46 -5.67 -13.97
N PHE A 18 7.54 -5.23 -13.11
CA PHE A 18 7.53 -5.49 -11.67
C PHE A 18 8.88 -5.30 -10.93
N SER A 19 9.26 -4.05 -10.62
CA SER A 19 10.38 -3.80 -9.71
C SER A 19 9.89 -3.63 -8.26
N CYS A 20 10.17 -4.64 -7.44
CA CYS A 20 10.18 -4.58 -5.98
C CYS A 20 11.40 -3.80 -5.48
N GLU A 21 11.68 -2.61 -6.01
CA GLU A 21 12.92 -1.90 -5.70
C GLU A 21 12.80 -1.13 -4.38
N LEU A 22 13.08 -1.84 -3.30
CA LEU A 22 13.93 -1.27 -2.24
C LEU A 22 15.27 -0.94 -2.91
N GLU A 23 15.69 0.32 -2.88
CA GLU A 23 16.92 0.80 -3.54
C GLU A 23 18.20 0.01 -3.21
N ASN A 24 18.19 -0.88 -2.20
CA ASN A 24 19.32 -1.72 -1.82
C ASN A 24 18.97 -3.17 -1.42
N SER A 25 17.80 -3.71 -1.78
CA SER A 25 17.56 -5.15 -1.62
C SER A 25 16.87 -5.71 -2.85
N SER A 26 17.62 -6.46 -3.64
CA SER A 26 17.16 -7.31 -4.72
C SER A 26 16.27 -8.42 -4.16
N PHE A 27 15.03 -8.09 -3.79
CA PHE A 27 14.05 -9.10 -3.43
C PHE A 27 13.54 -9.73 -4.73
N VAL A 28 14.22 -10.78 -5.18
CA VAL A 28 13.79 -11.59 -6.32
C VAL A 28 12.56 -12.38 -5.89
N LEU A 29 11.44 -12.20 -6.60
CA LEU A 29 10.25 -13.02 -6.33
C LEU A 29 10.61 -14.49 -6.56
N PRO A 30 10.24 -15.40 -5.64
CA PRO A 30 10.51 -16.83 -5.83
C PRO A 30 9.94 -17.32 -7.15
N GLN A 31 10.71 -18.12 -7.90
CA GLN A 31 10.27 -18.69 -9.18
C GLN A 31 8.96 -19.47 -9.01
N SER A 32 8.80 -20.15 -7.88
CA SER A 32 7.58 -20.85 -7.46
C SER A 32 6.33 -19.97 -7.43
N LEU A 33 6.47 -18.65 -7.25
CA LEU A 33 5.38 -17.68 -7.30
C LEU A 33 5.04 -17.30 -8.75
N LEU A 34 6.06 -17.06 -9.57
CA LEU A 34 5.91 -16.61 -10.95
C LEU A 34 5.20 -17.65 -11.82
N GLU A 35 5.37 -18.93 -11.46
CA GLU A 35 4.74 -20.07 -12.13
C GLU A 35 3.27 -20.29 -11.72
N LEU A 36 2.77 -19.59 -10.70
CA LEU A 36 1.37 -19.70 -10.31
C LEU A 36 0.46 -18.99 -11.32
N ASN A 37 -0.61 -19.67 -11.73
CA ASN A 37 -1.65 -19.09 -12.59
C ASN A 37 -2.28 -17.81 -12.00
N GLU A 38 -2.24 -17.67 -10.67
CA GLU A 38 -2.73 -16.50 -9.96
C GLU A 38 -1.76 -15.31 -9.94
N TYR A 39 -0.50 -15.48 -10.37
CA TYR A 39 0.51 -14.42 -10.37
C TYR A 39 0.07 -13.21 -11.21
N LYS A 40 -0.62 -13.43 -12.33
CA LYS A 40 -1.16 -12.36 -13.17
C LYS A 40 -2.08 -11.37 -12.43
N TYR A 41 -2.77 -11.82 -11.37
CA TYR A 41 -3.62 -10.93 -10.55
C TYR A 41 -2.81 -10.11 -9.53
N LEU A 42 -1.61 -10.58 -9.17
CA LEU A 42 -0.61 -9.80 -8.43
C LEU A 42 0.06 -8.77 -9.33
N GLU A 43 0.15 -9.04 -10.64
CA GLU A 43 0.77 -8.13 -11.60
C GLU A 43 -0.16 -7.02 -12.07
N ARG A 44 -1.42 -7.35 -12.34
CA ARG A 44 -2.36 -6.46 -13.03
C ARG A 44 -3.63 -6.19 -12.23
N ARG A 45 -3.93 -4.89 -12.04
CA ARG A 45 -5.09 -4.41 -11.28
C ARG A 45 -6.40 -4.77 -11.97
N ASP A 46 -6.45 -4.62 -13.28
CA ASP A 46 -7.63 -4.91 -14.09
C ASP A 46 -7.97 -6.39 -14.13
N PHE A 47 -6.97 -7.28 -14.17
CA PHE A 47 -7.22 -8.72 -14.06
C PHE A 47 -7.84 -9.08 -12.71
N PHE A 48 -7.40 -8.43 -11.63
CA PHE A 48 -8.03 -8.59 -10.32
C PHE A 48 -9.48 -8.05 -10.32
N ARG A 49 -9.75 -6.93 -10.98
CA ARG A 49 -11.11 -6.39 -11.13
C ARG A 49 -12.03 -7.33 -11.90
N ASP A 50 -11.58 -7.85 -13.03
CA ASP A 50 -12.34 -8.81 -13.83
C ASP A 50 -12.63 -10.10 -13.04
N LEU A 51 -11.66 -10.58 -12.26
CA LEU A 51 -11.84 -11.72 -11.38
C LEU A 51 -12.92 -11.46 -10.31
N LEU A 52 -12.90 -10.28 -9.67
CA LEU A 52 -13.92 -9.89 -8.70
C LEU A 52 -15.31 -9.81 -9.35
N LYS A 53 -15.41 -9.18 -10.53
CA LYS A 53 -16.64 -9.06 -11.31
C LYS A 53 -17.23 -10.43 -11.64
N LYS A 54 -16.40 -11.34 -12.16
CA LYS A 54 -16.79 -12.71 -12.52
C LYS A 54 -17.35 -13.49 -11.32
N ASN A 55 -16.89 -13.19 -10.11
CA ASN A 55 -17.31 -13.85 -8.88
C ASN A 55 -18.32 -13.03 -8.06
N ALA A 56 -18.98 -12.05 -8.70
CA ALA A 56 -20.02 -11.21 -8.09
C ALA A 56 -19.58 -10.46 -6.81
N PHE A 57 -18.29 -10.17 -6.67
CA PHE A 57 -17.82 -9.28 -5.61
C PHE A 57 -18.05 -7.82 -6.00
N THR A 58 -18.50 -7.02 -5.03
CA THR A 58 -18.57 -5.56 -5.20
C THR A 58 -17.17 -5.01 -5.47
N GLN A 59 -17.06 -4.16 -6.48
CA GLN A 59 -15.81 -3.53 -6.87
C GLN A 59 -16.05 -2.09 -7.39
N PRO A 60 -15.00 -1.26 -7.50
CA PRO A 60 -15.09 0.01 -8.21
C PRO A 60 -15.45 -0.22 -9.68
N GLU A 61 -16.28 0.66 -10.24
CA GLU A 61 -16.36 0.81 -11.70
C GLU A 61 -15.02 1.33 -12.20
N TYR A 62 -14.55 0.80 -13.33
CA TYR A 62 -13.23 1.14 -13.86
C TYR A 62 -13.16 1.07 -15.38
N ILE A 63 -12.11 1.71 -15.92
CA ILE A 63 -11.62 1.55 -17.28
C ILE A 63 -10.10 1.40 -17.26
N VAL A 64 -9.56 0.64 -18.21
CA VAL A 64 -8.13 0.62 -18.53
C VAL A 64 -7.96 1.20 -19.91
N ALA A 65 -7.02 2.12 -20.09
CA ALA A 65 -6.70 2.66 -21.40
C ALA A 65 -5.23 3.09 -21.51
N GLU A 66 -4.75 3.12 -22.74
CA GLU A 66 -3.43 3.64 -23.13
C GLU A 66 -3.51 5.09 -23.61
N LYS A 67 -4.72 5.55 -23.94
CA LYS A 67 -4.95 6.90 -24.47
C LYS A 67 -5.65 7.77 -23.46
N PHE A 68 -5.18 9.01 -23.35
CA PHE A 68 -5.81 10.04 -22.54
C PHE A 68 -7.29 10.24 -22.88
N SER A 69 -7.64 10.18 -24.18
CA SER A 69 -9.01 10.35 -24.67
C SER A 69 -10.01 9.39 -24.05
N ASP A 70 -9.60 8.15 -23.81
CA ASP A 70 -10.50 7.09 -23.36
C ASP A 70 -10.74 7.22 -21.85
N ILE A 71 -9.69 7.54 -21.07
CA ILE A 71 -9.82 7.89 -19.65
C ILE A 71 -10.66 9.15 -19.47
N SER A 72 -10.41 10.16 -20.30
CA SER A 72 -11.17 11.42 -20.33
C SER A 72 -12.66 11.16 -20.60
N ALA A 73 -12.99 10.37 -21.61
CA ALA A 73 -14.36 10.01 -21.94
C ALA A 73 -15.05 9.25 -20.80
N PHE A 74 -14.36 8.31 -20.15
CA PHE A 74 -14.89 7.62 -18.97
C PHE A 74 -15.16 8.57 -17.80
N ALA A 75 -14.22 9.47 -17.51
CA ALA A 75 -14.35 10.46 -16.44
C ALA A 75 -15.50 11.45 -16.67
N ILE A 76 -15.82 11.77 -17.92
CA ILE A 76 -16.96 12.64 -18.26
C ILE A 76 -18.28 11.86 -18.21
N SER A 77 -18.33 10.67 -18.81
CA SER A 77 -19.59 9.98 -19.11
C SER A 77 -20.14 9.10 -17.99
N ARG A 78 -19.27 8.56 -17.12
CA ARG A 78 -19.66 7.50 -16.17
C ARG A 78 -19.39 7.84 -14.72
N CYS A 79 -18.38 8.66 -14.44
CA CYS A 79 -17.93 8.90 -13.09
C CYS A 79 -17.60 10.38 -12.86
N ALA A 80 -18.59 11.14 -12.37
CA ALA A 80 -18.27 12.41 -11.73
C ALA A 80 -17.22 12.16 -10.62
N PRO A 81 -16.16 12.99 -10.52
CA PRO A 81 -15.18 12.90 -9.45
C PRO A 81 -15.83 12.74 -8.06
N PRO A 82 -15.17 12.06 -7.09
CA PRO A 82 -13.77 11.67 -7.14
C PRO A 82 -13.45 10.36 -7.88
N LEU A 83 -12.31 10.35 -8.60
CA LEU A 83 -11.74 9.18 -9.27
C LEU A 83 -10.33 8.88 -8.76
N CYS A 84 -9.95 7.61 -8.75
CA CYS A 84 -8.57 7.19 -8.54
C CYS A 84 -7.94 6.87 -9.90
N ILE A 85 -6.82 7.51 -10.23
CA ILE A 85 -6.04 7.24 -11.44
C ILE A 85 -4.64 6.73 -11.07
N LYS A 86 -4.21 5.65 -11.72
CA LYS A 86 -2.95 4.93 -11.44
C LYS A 86 -2.55 4.04 -12.60
N PHE A 87 -1.34 3.48 -12.57
CA PHE A 87 -0.97 2.42 -13.51
C PHE A 87 -1.88 1.19 -13.37
N ALA A 88 -2.20 0.56 -14.49
CA ALA A 88 -2.91 -0.72 -14.53
C ALA A 88 -2.05 -1.84 -13.94
N ASN A 89 -0.73 -1.76 -14.11
CA ASN A 89 0.21 -2.63 -13.40
C ASN A 89 0.23 -2.27 -11.91
N ASN A 90 0.28 -3.30 -11.06
CA ASN A 90 0.49 -3.12 -9.65
C ASN A 90 1.89 -2.54 -9.39
N GLY A 91 1.98 -1.62 -8.44
CA GLY A 91 3.20 -0.95 -8.01
C GLY A 91 3.30 -0.91 -6.50
N VAL A 92 4.45 -0.46 -5.97
CA VAL A 92 4.73 -0.45 -4.52
C VAL A 92 4.02 0.73 -3.84
N ASP A 93 3.44 0.48 -2.65
CA ASP A 93 2.97 1.45 -1.65
C ASP A 93 2.42 2.80 -2.15
N SER A 94 1.35 2.75 -2.94
CA SER A 94 0.61 3.94 -3.41
C SER A 94 1.42 4.94 -4.24
N GLU A 95 2.62 4.56 -4.69
CA GLU A 95 3.36 5.34 -5.66
C GLU A 95 2.54 5.40 -6.96
N ASN A 96 2.51 6.58 -7.57
CA ASN A 96 1.78 6.81 -8.81
C ASN A 96 0.27 6.51 -8.70
N ILE A 97 -0.33 6.77 -7.53
CA ILE A 97 -1.78 6.79 -7.33
C ILE A 97 -2.23 8.22 -7.05
N TYR A 98 -3.11 8.75 -7.89
CA TYR A 98 -3.63 10.10 -7.77
C TYR A 98 -5.14 10.07 -7.54
N LEU A 99 -5.61 10.90 -6.60
CA LEU A 99 -7.03 11.14 -6.37
C LEU A 99 -7.44 12.37 -7.19
N LEU A 100 -8.18 12.14 -8.26
CA LEU A 100 -8.81 13.15 -9.09
C LEU A 100 -10.07 13.66 -8.38
N LYS A 101 -10.02 14.88 -7.85
CA LYS A 101 -11.17 15.56 -7.23
C LYS A 101 -11.93 16.44 -8.21
N ALA A 102 -11.26 16.89 -9.26
CA ALA A 102 -11.88 17.67 -10.33
C ALA A 102 -11.29 17.29 -11.70
N TYR A 103 -12.11 17.34 -12.74
CA TYR A 103 -11.72 16.94 -14.08
C TYR A 103 -10.48 17.70 -14.63
N ARG A 104 -10.33 18.97 -14.27
CA ARG A 104 -9.16 19.80 -14.65
C ARG A 104 -7.80 19.27 -14.16
N GLU A 105 -7.79 18.38 -13.18
CA GLU A 105 -6.56 17.77 -12.65
C GLU A 105 -6.10 16.58 -13.52
N LEU A 106 -6.96 16.07 -14.40
CA LEU A 106 -6.73 14.84 -15.17
C LEU A 106 -5.54 14.95 -16.13
N PRO A 107 -5.36 16.04 -16.91
CA PRO A 107 -4.18 16.18 -17.79
C PRO A 107 -2.87 16.09 -17.01
N LEU A 108 -2.79 16.78 -15.86
CA LEU A 108 -1.60 16.80 -15.02
C LEU A 108 -1.28 15.41 -14.43
N PHE A 109 -2.28 14.69 -13.96
CA PHE A 109 -2.05 13.35 -13.39
C PHE A 109 -1.73 12.32 -14.47
N TRP A 110 -2.33 12.43 -15.65
CA TRP A 110 -1.95 11.62 -16.80
C TRP A 110 -0.50 11.84 -17.18
N GLU A 111 -0.09 13.11 -17.39
CA GLU A 111 1.29 13.45 -17.72
C GLU A 111 2.27 12.91 -16.69
N LYS A 112 1.98 13.05 -15.39
CA LYS A 112 2.83 12.48 -14.33
C LYS A 112 2.96 10.96 -14.37
N LEU A 113 1.91 10.26 -14.80
CA LEU A 113 1.95 8.80 -14.95
C LEU A 113 2.73 8.39 -16.19
N THR A 114 2.57 9.11 -17.30
CA THR A 114 3.16 8.72 -18.58
C THR A 114 4.53 9.35 -18.85
N ALA A 115 4.96 10.31 -18.01
CA ALA A 115 6.23 11.01 -18.18
C ALA A 115 7.42 10.05 -18.07
N GLY A 116 8.27 10.05 -19.10
CA GLY A 116 9.55 9.33 -19.08
C GLY A 116 9.44 7.80 -19.18
N GLN A 117 8.30 7.28 -19.63
CA GLN A 117 8.07 5.84 -19.77
C GLN A 117 7.75 5.45 -21.22
N ASP A 118 8.06 4.19 -21.55
CA ASP A 118 7.94 3.63 -22.91
C ASP A 118 6.52 3.73 -23.48
N THR A 119 6.43 3.68 -24.80
CA THR A 119 5.16 3.46 -25.51
C THR A 119 4.47 2.19 -24.99
N ASN A 120 3.14 2.22 -24.76
CA ASN A 120 2.25 1.14 -24.26
C ASN A 120 1.98 1.08 -22.74
N ILE A 121 2.09 2.20 -22.01
CA ILE A 121 1.61 2.26 -20.62
C ILE A 121 0.09 2.19 -20.57
N GLN A 122 -0.41 1.23 -19.80
CA GLN A 122 -1.82 1.15 -19.45
C GLN A 122 -2.09 1.84 -18.12
N VAL A 123 -3.06 2.76 -18.15
CA VAL A 123 -3.56 3.48 -16.98
C VAL A 123 -4.95 2.96 -16.65
N ILE A 124 -5.22 2.78 -15.36
CA ILE A 124 -6.55 2.44 -14.85
C ILE A 124 -7.14 3.65 -14.13
N ALA A 125 -8.38 4.00 -14.50
CA ALA A 125 -9.20 4.96 -13.77
C ALA A 125 -10.36 4.21 -13.10
N GLU A 126 -10.54 4.43 -11.81
CA GLU A 126 -11.53 3.73 -10.99
C GLU A 126 -12.34 4.73 -10.16
N LYS A 127 -13.63 4.45 -9.96
CA LYS A 127 -14.44 5.21 -9.00
C LYS A 127 -13.80 5.16 -7.62
N TYR A 128 -13.59 6.34 -7.01
CA TYR A 128 -13.05 6.38 -5.66
C TYR A 128 -14.08 5.84 -4.67
N ILE A 129 -13.64 4.93 -3.79
CA ILE A 129 -14.47 4.35 -2.75
C ILE A 129 -14.17 5.09 -1.44
N GLU A 130 -15.14 5.90 -1.02
CA GLU A 130 -15.13 6.54 0.29
C GLU A 130 -15.45 5.48 1.36
N ALA A 131 -14.49 5.24 2.25
CA ALA A 131 -14.56 4.20 3.27
C ALA A 131 -14.39 4.82 4.66
N GLU A 132 -15.04 4.24 5.67
CA GLU A 132 -14.83 4.62 7.07
C GLU A 132 -13.41 4.24 7.51
N TYR A 133 -12.91 3.11 7.01
CA TYR A 133 -11.55 2.64 7.24
C TYR A 133 -11.13 1.68 6.14
N TYR A 134 -9.83 1.49 5.99
CA TYR A 134 -9.27 0.48 5.09
C TYR A 134 -8.67 -0.65 5.91
N LEU A 135 -8.87 -1.88 5.44
CA LEU A 135 -8.28 -3.07 6.02
C LEU A 135 -7.23 -3.62 5.07
N GLU A 136 -6.12 -4.09 5.63
CA GLU A 136 -5.15 -4.89 4.90
C GLU A 136 -4.91 -6.19 5.62
N VAL A 137 -5.13 -7.27 4.90
CA VAL A 137 -5.03 -8.64 5.38
C VAL A 137 -3.87 -9.29 4.64
N THR A 138 -2.88 -9.75 5.39
CA THR A 138 -1.78 -10.53 4.86
C THR A 138 -2.00 -11.98 5.20
N LEU A 139 -1.91 -12.83 4.18
CA LEU A 139 -2.05 -14.27 4.29
C LEU A 139 -0.77 -14.96 3.85
N MET A 140 -0.42 -16.05 4.54
CA MET A 140 0.69 -16.93 4.18
C MET A 140 0.35 -18.35 4.63
N GLY A 141 0.53 -19.35 3.77
CA GLY A 141 0.15 -20.73 4.04
C GLY A 141 -1.31 -20.88 4.47
N GLY A 142 -2.20 -20.04 3.93
CA GLY A 142 -3.64 -20.08 4.17
C GLY A 142 -4.07 -19.47 5.50
N LYS A 143 -3.14 -18.91 6.28
CA LYS A 143 -3.39 -18.29 7.57
C LYS A 143 -3.26 -16.77 7.46
N VAL A 144 -4.10 -16.03 8.18
CA VAL A 144 -3.92 -14.59 8.37
C VAL A 144 -2.73 -14.39 9.30
N VAL A 145 -1.65 -13.80 8.78
CA VAL A 145 -0.41 -13.54 9.53
C VAL A 145 -0.34 -12.10 10.02
N CYS A 146 -0.96 -11.17 9.30
CA CYS A 146 -1.08 -9.79 9.72
C CYS A 146 -2.45 -9.25 9.31
N LEU A 147 -3.04 -8.46 10.20
CA LEU A 147 -4.21 -7.67 9.89
C LEU A 147 -3.98 -6.27 10.43
N SER A 148 -4.04 -5.30 9.52
CA SER A 148 -3.93 -3.89 9.86
C SER A 148 -5.17 -3.12 9.42
N GLN A 149 -5.59 -2.18 10.26
CA GLN A 149 -6.54 -1.16 9.88
C GLN A 149 -5.78 0.14 9.62
N ILE A 150 -6.06 0.77 8.47
CA ILE A 150 -5.53 2.08 8.12
C ILE A 150 -6.61 3.10 8.45
N GLY A 151 -6.34 3.95 9.43
CA GLY A 151 -7.20 5.06 9.80
C GLY A 151 -6.76 6.33 9.10
N PHE A 152 -7.64 6.93 8.29
CA PHE A 152 -7.48 8.31 7.86
C PHE A 152 -8.00 9.21 8.99
N GLU A 153 -7.12 9.68 9.87
CA GLU A 153 -7.48 10.88 10.65
C GLU A 153 -7.70 12.01 9.64
N LYS A 154 -8.81 12.76 9.78
CA LYS A 154 -9.37 13.71 8.79
C LYS A 154 -8.43 14.82 8.30
N ASN A 155 -7.20 14.90 8.78
CA ASN A 155 -6.22 15.90 8.40
C ASN A 155 -5.32 15.39 7.27
N PHE A 156 -5.71 15.75 6.05
CA PHE A 156 -4.96 15.54 4.82
C PHE A 156 -3.57 16.20 4.88
N SER A 157 -2.60 15.39 5.26
CA SER A 157 -1.29 15.40 4.64
C SER A 157 -0.96 13.95 4.37
N LEU A 158 -1.00 13.52 3.11
CA LEU A 158 -0.56 12.19 2.65
C LEU A 158 0.91 11.85 3.04
N ALA A 159 1.58 12.72 3.79
CA ALA A 159 2.91 12.51 4.33
C ALA A 159 2.97 11.43 5.42
N ALA A 160 1.86 11.13 6.11
CA ALA A 160 1.84 10.06 7.10
C ALA A 160 0.53 9.26 7.13
N ALA A 161 0.63 7.96 7.43
CA ALA A 161 -0.51 7.07 7.56
C ALA A 161 -0.42 6.25 8.84
N TRP A 162 -1.52 6.19 9.59
CA TRP A 162 -1.63 5.35 10.77
C TRP A 162 -2.06 3.94 10.42
N ARG A 163 -1.39 2.98 11.04
CA ARG A 163 -1.73 1.57 10.96
C ARG A 163 -1.90 1.01 12.35
N TYR A 164 -3.03 0.38 12.58
CA TYR A 164 -3.38 -0.25 13.86
C TYR A 164 -3.31 -1.76 13.69
N PHE A 165 -2.64 -2.45 14.60
CA PHE A 165 -2.54 -3.92 14.60
C PHE A 165 -2.20 -4.45 16.01
N PRO A 166 -2.54 -5.71 16.34
CA PRO A 166 -3.47 -6.55 15.61
C PRO A 166 -4.90 -6.02 15.75
N VAL A 167 -5.70 -6.22 14.71
CA VAL A 167 -7.14 -5.87 14.73
C VAL A 167 -7.95 -7.14 14.94
N SER A 168 -9.03 -7.05 15.71
CA SER A 168 -10.03 -8.12 15.77
C SER A 168 -11.09 -7.90 14.70
N LEU A 169 -11.31 -8.88 13.82
CA LEU A 169 -12.39 -8.82 12.85
C LEU A 169 -13.66 -9.44 13.43
N SER A 170 -14.80 -8.85 13.09
CA SER A 170 -16.07 -9.56 13.27
C SER A 170 -16.09 -10.85 12.43
N PRO A 171 -16.86 -11.88 12.84
CA PRO A 171 -17.01 -13.10 12.06
C PRO A 171 -17.49 -12.83 10.62
N VAL A 172 -18.37 -11.82 10.46
CA VAL A 172 -18.89 -11.39 9.14
C VAL A 172 -17.76 -10.90 8.23
N LEU A 173 -16.90 -9.99 8.72
CA LEU A 173 -15.77 -9.49 7.93
C LEU A 173 -14.75 -10.59 7.63
N SER A 174 -14.48 -11.45 8.62
CA SER A 174 -13.60 -12.60 8.46
C SER A 174 -14.07 -13.54 7.34
N ASN A 175 -15.38 -13.81 7.26
CA ASN A 175 -15.96 -14.64 6.21
C ASN A 175 -15.89 -13.97 4.83
N LYS A 176 -16.12 -12.66 4.74
CA LYS A 176 -15.96 -11.91 3.48
C LYS A 176 -14.52 -11.93 2.97
N ILE A 177 -13.56 -11.71 3.85
CA ILE A 177 -12.12 -11.77 3.53
C ILE A 177 -11.74 -13.18 3.06
N LYS A 178 -12.18 -14.23 3.78
CA LYS A 178 -11.97 -15.63 3.37
C LYS A 178 -12.60 -15.93 2.01
N GLY A 179 -13.78 -15.36 1.72
CA GLY A 179 -14.44 -15.50 0.43
C GLY A 179 -13.58 -14.98 -0.72
N VAL A 180 -12.99 -13.80 -0.57
CA VAL A 180 -12.08 -13.24 -1.58
C VAL A 180 -10.78 -14.03 -1.66
N ALA A 181 -10.19 -14.41 -0.53
CA ALA A 181 -8.95 -15.18 -0.51
C ALA A 181 -9.07 -16.55 -1.20
N LYS A 182 -10.25 -17.19 -1.13
CA LYS A 182 -10.54 -18.46 -1.80
C LYS A 182 -10.47 -18.40 -3.33
N LEU A 183 -10.46 -17.21 -3.93
CA LEU A 183 -10.20 -17.03 -5.37
C LEU A 183 -8.77 -17.39 -5.76
N PHE A 184 -7.86 -17.55 -4.78
CA PHE A 184 -6.43 -17.77 -4.98
C PHE A 184 -5.94 -19.05 -4.29
N PRO A 185 -6.45 -20.24 -4.67
CA PRO A 185 -6.20 -21.48 -3.95
C PRO A 185 -4.73 -21.90 -3.94
N ASN A 186 -3.95 -21.65 -5.00
CA ASN A 186 -2.54 -22.05 -5.01
C ASN A 186 -1.69 -21.13 -4.13
N LEU A 187 -2.01 -19.83 -4.11
CA LEU A 187 -1.38 -18.88 -3.21
C LEU A 187 -1.69 -19.16 -1.74
N LEU A 188 -2.92 -19.61 -1.43
CA LEU A 188 -3.26 -20.06 -0.08
C LEU A 188 -2.46 -21.29 0.36
N LYS A 189 -1.99 -22.12 -0.58
CA LYS A 189 -1.12 -23.27 -0.27
C LYS A 189 0.36 -22.87 -0.16
N ASN A 190 0.74 -21.73 -0.76
CA ASN A 190 2.11 -21.23 -0.72
C ASN A 190 2.47 -20.74 0.70
N LYS A 191 3.53 -21.33 1.28
CA LYS A 191 4.06 -21.00 2.61
C LYS A 191 5.27 -20.07 2.58
N GLU A 192 5.84 -19.85 1.40
CA GLU A 192 7.06 -19.06 1.19
C GLU A 192 6.73 -17.58 0.97
N VAL A 193 5.59 -17.32 0.33
CA VAL A 193 5.20 -15.98 -0.11
C VAL A 193 3.95 -15.49 0.60
N PRO A 194 4.05 -14.43 1.43
CA PRO A 194 2.89 -13.74 1.92
C PRO A 194 2.27 -12.91 0.80
N PHE A 195 0.95 -12.93 0.71
CA PHE A 195 0.19 -12.05 -0.16
C PHE A 195 -0.77 -11.19 0.67
N ARG A 196 -1.14 -10.03 0.14
CA ARG A 196 -1.92 -9.01 0.84
C ARG A 196 -3.15 -8.64 0.03
N LEU A 197 -4.30 -8.67 0.68
CA LEU A 197 -5.54 -8.12 0.18
C LEU A 197 -5.88 -6.85 0.96
N SER A 198 -6.18 -5.77 0.23
CA SER A 198 -6.64 -4.51 0.82
C SER A 198 -8.12 -4.30 0.52
N PHE A 199 -8.87 -3.76 1.49
CA PHE A 199 -10.31 -3.58 1.41
C PHE A 199 -10.70 -2.18 1.90
N ALA A 200 -11.67 -1.57 1.23
CA ALA A 200 -12.46 -0.47 1.79
C ALA A 200 -13.60 -1.07 2.62
N ALA A 201 -13.78 -0.59 3.84
CA ALA A 201 -14.80 -1.08 4.75
C ALA A 201 -15.56 0.04 5.47
N GLY A 202 -16.79 -0.26 5.84
CA GLY A 202 -17.70 0.60 6.62
C GLY A 202 -18.95 -0.18 6.99
N LYS A 203 -19.92 0.45 7.67
CA LYS A 203 -21.11 -0.27 8.21
C LYS A 203 -21.85 -1.15 7.20
N LYS A 204 -21.96 -0.71 5.96
CA LYS A 204 -22.61 -1.46 4.86
C LYS A 204 -21.72 -1.66 3.64
N LEU A 205 -20.42 -1.36 3.78
CA LEU A 205 -19.46 -1.34 2.68
C LEU A 205 -18.37 -2.38 2.92
N PHE A 206 -18.11 -3.21 1.92
CA PHE A 206 -16.94 -4.07 1.89
C PHE A 206 -16.53 -4.28 0.44
N VAL A 207 -15.44 -3.62 0.03
CA VAL A 207 -14.98 -3.59 -1.36
C VAL A 207 -13.51 -3.99 -1.40
N PRO A 208 -13.15 -5.11 -2.07
CA PRO A 208 -11.76 -5.44 -2.31
C PRO A 208 -11.12 -4.42 -3.26
N LEU A 209 -9.98 -3.86 -2.86
CA LEU A 209 -9.32 -2.76 -3.56
C LEU A 209 -8.03 -3.19 -4.23
N SER A 210 -7.20 -3.98 -3.56
CA SER A 210 -5.91 -4.35 -4.14
C SER A 210 -5.45 -5.71 -3.68
N PHE A 211 -4.59 -6.29 -4.49
CA PHE A 211 -3.98 -7.58 -4.27
C PHE A 211 -2.49 -7.47 -4.64
N ASN A 212 -1.59 -7.71 -3.67
CA ASN A 212 -0.15 -7.50 -3.84
C ASN A 212 0.66 -8.55 -3.08
N VAL A 213 1.95 -8.67 -3.42
CA VAL A 213 2.91 -9.45 -2.64
C VAL A 213 3.35 -8.67 -1.40
N GLY A 214 3.47 -9.35 -0.25
CA GLY A 214 3.63 -8.71 1.05
C GLY A 214 5.04 -8.21 1.38
N PHE A 215 6.11 -8.65 0.72
CA PHE A 215 7.48 -8.61 1.27
C PHE A 215 8.06 -7.23 1.61
N ASN A 216 7.71 -6.16 0.91
CA ASN A 216 8.47 -4.90 0.96
C ASN A 216 8.01 -3.91 2.05
N ARG A 217 7.53 -4.42 3.18
CA ARG A 217 6.91 -3.59 4.22
C ARG A 217 7.79 -3.46 5.43
N LEU A 218 7.78 -2.26 6.02
CA LEU A 218 8.44 -2.02 7.30
C LEU A 218 7.94 -2.98 8.38
N GLU A 219 6.63 -3.30 8.36
CA GLU A 219 6.00 -4.29 9.23
C GLU A 219 6.66 -5.67 9.19
N TYR A 220 7.31 -6.05 8.08
CA TYR A 220 7.99 -7.35 7.95
C TYR A 220 9.51 -7.24 8.02
N SER A 221 10.04 -6.07 8.36
CA SER A 221 11.48 -5.88 8.54
C SER A 221 12.01 -6.71 9.70
N GLU A 222 13.23 -7.23 9.54
CA GLU A 222 13.94 -7.92 10.62
C GLU A 222 14.15 -6.99 11.82
N CYS A 223 14.40 -5.70 11.57
CA CYS A 223 14.49 -4.68 12.62
C CYS A 223 13.24 -4.60 13.52
N LEU A 224 12.05 -4.78 12.95
CA LEU A 224 10.83 -4.87 13.75
C LEU A 224 10.73 -6.18 14.51
N SER A 225 11.13 -7.30 13.89
CA SER A 225 11.21 -8.58 14.58
C SER A 225 12.09 -8.49 15.81
N ASP A 226 13.26 -7.83 15.70
CA ASP A 226 14.18 -7.60 16.81
C ASP A 226 13.58 -6.68 17.86
N PHE A 227 12.91 -5.60 17.45
CA PHE A 227 12.21 -4.70 18.37
C PHE A 227 11.11 -5.42 19.18
N PHE A 228 10.41 -6.36 18.56
CA PHE A 228 9.44 -7.19 19.25
C PHE A 228 10.09 -8.35 20.04
N GLY A 229 11.41 -8.42 20.21
CA GLY A 229 12.06 -9.52 20.94
C GLY A 229 12.07 -10.84 20.17
N GLY A 230 12.20 -10.79 18.85
CA GLY A 230 12.21 -11.94 17.94
C GLY A 230 10.85 -12.32 17.35
N PHE A 231 9.78 -11.56 17.62
CA PHE A 231 8.46 -11.81 17.04
C PHE A 231 8.35 -11.24 15.62
N SER A 232 8.26 -12.14 14.64
CA SER A 232 7.93 -11.76 13.27
C SER A 232 6.42 -11.89 13.02
N PHE A 233 5.82 -10.92 12.32
CA PHE A 233 4.46 -11.05 11.79
C PHE A 233 4.30 -12.30 10.94
N LEU A 234 5.34 -12.69 10.20
CA LEU A 234 5.32 -13.90 9.36
C LEU A 234 5.26 -15.19 10.18
N LYS A 235 5.68 -15.16 11.45
CA LYS A 235 5.56 -16.28 12.40
C LYS A 235 4.20 -16.28 13.13
N GLY A 236 3.40 -15.22 12.99
CA GLY A 236 2.05 -15.13 13.56
C GLY A 236 2.02 -14.94 15.09
N ASP A 237 3.13 -14.56 15.70
CA ASP A 237 3.25 -14.49 17.16
C ASP A 237 2.74 -13.16 17.74
N LEU A 238 2.76 -12.08 16.95
CA LEU A 238 2.18 -10.78 17.33
C LEU A 238 0.65 -10.81 17.50
N LEU A 239 -0.07 -11.66 16.77
CA LEU A 239 -1.52 -11.85 16.96
C LEU A 239 -1.85 -12.48 18.32
N LYS A 240 -0.90 -13.20 18.93
CA LYS A 240 -1.09 -13.92 20.20
C LYS A 240 -0.75 -13.06 21.42
N SER A 241 0.01 -11.97 21.26
CA SER A 241 0.46 -11.16 22.41
C SER A 241 -0.67 -10.39 23.09
N GLY A 242 -1.81 -10.17 22.41
CA GLY A 242 -2.92 -9.35 22.90
C GLY A 242 -2.61 -7.86 23.03
N GLN A 243 -1.36 -7.46 22.78
CA GLN A 243 -0.90 -6.09 22.85
C GLN A 243 -1.29 -5.32 21.58
N LYS A 244 -1.83 -4.11 21.76
CA LYS A 244 -2.13 -3.21 20.64
C LYS A 244 -0.89 -2.40 20.26
N TYR A 245 -0.72 -2.24 18.97
CA TYR A 245 0.34 -1.46 18.36
C TYR A 245 -0.24 -0.46 17.36
N LYS A 246 0.46 0.65 17.21
CA LYS A 246 0.12 1.71 16.27
C LYS A 246 1.41 2.12 15.56
N LEU A 247 1.40 2.14 14.23
CA LEU A 247 2.56 2.46 13.40
C LEU A 247 2.26 3.71 12.58
N LEU A 248 3.06 4.76 12.78
CA LEU A 248 3.05 5.97 11.98
C LEU A 248 4.03 5.80 10.83
N LEU A 249 3.55 5.66 9.60
CA LEU A 249 4.41 5.62 8.42
C LEU A 249 4.74 7.04 7.95
N PHE A 250 5.99 7.29 7.56
CA PHE A 250 6.42 8.53 6.90
C PHE A 250 6.60 8.29 5.40
N ASN A 251 5.69 8.79 4.58
CA ASN A 251 5.62 8.52 3.15
C ASN A 251 6.50 9.44 2.29
N LYS A 252 7.22 10.40 2.89
CA LYS A 252 8.06 11.37 2.17
C LYS A 252 9.53 11.28 2.59
N PRO A 253 10.36 10.52 1.85
CA PRO A 253 11.78 10.29 2.16
C PRO A 253 12.57 11.57 2.43
N LYS A 254 12.42 12.56 1.54
CA LYS A 254 13.12 13.85 1.66
C LYS A 254 12.77 14.61 2.93
N LEU A 255 11.57 14.43 3.49
CA LEU A 255 11.14 15.14 4.68
C LEU A 255 11.67 14.47 5.95
N TRP A 256 11.46 13.15 6.09
CA TRP A 256 11.88 12.46 7.30
C TRP A 256 13.40 12.34 7.39
N LYS A 257 14.12 12.16 6.26
CA LYS A 257 15.60 12.09 6.26
C LYS A 257 16.23 13.37 6.82
N LYS A 258 15.68 14.54 6.49
CA LYS A 258 16.15 15.84 7.00
C LYS A 258 15.91 16.03 8.50
N LYS A 259 14.95 15.30 9.06
CA LYS A 259 14.49 15.44 10.46
C LYS A 259 14.75 14.21 11.30
N ARG A 260 15.60 13.29 10.81
CA ARG A 260 15.79 11.97 11.38
C ARG A 260 16.13 12.01 12.87
N GLU A 261 17.16 12.76 13.24
CA GLU A 261 17.63 12.87 14.64
C GLU A 261 16.54 13.37 15.58
N ILE A 262 15.74 14.34 15.13
CA ILE A 262 14.61 14.90 15.89
C ILE A 262 13.52 13.84 16.07
N LEU A 263 13.19 13.11 15.01
CA LEU A 263 12.17 12.06 15.04
C LEU A 263 12.59 10.88 15.94
N GLU A 264 13.86 10.50 15.91
CA GLU A 264 14.44 9.46 16.77
C GLU A 264 14.37 9.87 18.25
N ALA A 265 14.86 11.07 18.58
CA ALA A 265 14.84 11.58 19.95
C ALA A 265 13.42 11.74 20.51
N GLU A 266 12.46 12.18 19.68
CA GLU A 266 11.08 12.34 20.12
C GLU A 266 10.35 10.99 20.25
N ALA A 267 10.66 10.01 19.38
CA ALA A 267 10.16 8.65 19.55
C ALA A 267 10.63 8.04 20.88
N GLU A 268 11.91 8.21 21.22
CA GLU A 268 12.50 7.70 22.46
C GLU A 268 11.84 8.31 23.71
N LYS A 269 11.65 9.63 23.75
CA LYS A 269 10.93 10.32 24.84
C LYS A 269 9.52 9.77 25.07
N GLN A 270 8.88 9.29 24.02
CA GLN A 270 7.52 8.75 24.07
C GLN A 270 7.48 7.23 24.29
N GLY A 271 8.62 6.59 24.56
CA GLY A 271 8.71 5.14 24.72
C GLY A 271 8.31 4.39 23.44
N SER A 272 8.62 4.98 22.29
CA SER A 272 8.28 4.48 20.95
C SER A 272 9.56 4.20 20.19
N VAL A 273 9.47 3.42 19.12
CA VAL A 273 10.66 3.07 18.32
C VAL A 273 10.56 3.58 16.90
N PHE A 274 11.58 4.33 16.51
CA PHE A 274 11.78 4.81 15.17
C PHE A 274 12.49 3.74 14.35
N ILE A 275 11.94 3.44 13.17
CA ILE A 275 12.39 2.36 12.30
C ILE A 275 12.64 2.94 10.92
N THR A 276 13.74 2.56 10.30
CA THR A 276 14.05 2.92 8.91
C THR A 276 14.40 1.68 8.11
N GLN A 277 13.91 1.60 6.86
CA GLN A 277 14.28 0.57 5.90
C GLN A 277 14.29 1.18 4.50
N GLY A 278 15.48 1.34 3.92
CA GLY A 278 15.66 2.04 2.64
C GLY A 278 15.09 3.47 2.68
N ASN A 279 14.13 3.75 1.79
CA ASN A 279 13.44 5.06 1.72
C ASN A 279 12.20 5.16 2.63
N LYS A 280 11.91 4.13 3.42
CA LYS A 280 10.75 4.10 4.32
C LYS A 280 11.21 4.38 5.75
N ALA A 281 10.40 5.13 6.48
CA ALA A 281 10.55 5.31 7.91
C ALA A 281 9.20 5.18 8.61
N ALA A 282 9.22 4.76 9.87
CA ALA A 282 8.04 4.72 10.71
C ALA A 282 8.35 4.91 12.19
N CYS A 283 7.34 5.26 12.97
CA CYS A 283 7.40 5.23 14.42
C CYS A 283 6.36 4.24 14.95
N LEU A 284 6.81 3.29 15.76
CA LEU A 284 6.00 2.24 16.35
C LEU A 284 5.72 2.55 17.82
N PHE A 285 4.44 2.56 18.15
CA PHE A 285 3.90 2.77 19.48
C PHE A 285 3.25 1.47 19.97
N SER A 286 3.39 1.16 21.26
CA SER A 286 2.82 -0.06 21.85
C SER A 286 2.01 0.21 23.13
N GLY A 287 1.10 -0.71 23.48
CA GLY A 287 0.43 -0.73 24.77
C GLY A 287 -0.40 0.52 25.08
N LYS A 288 -0.13 1.15 26.24
CA LYS A 288 -0.85 2.35 26.70
C LYS A 288 -0.65 3.54 25.76
N THR A 289 0.56 3.73 25.22
CA THR A 289 0.87 4.84 24.29
C THR A 289 0.07 4.72 23.00
N ALA A 290 -0.03 3.51 22.43
CA ALA A 290 -0.86 3.25 21.25
C ALA A 290 -2.34 3.56 21.50
N SER A 291 -2.84 3.28 22.71
CA SER A 291 -4.23 3.55 23.11
C SER A 291 -4.49 5.04 23.31
N LEU A 292 -3.58 5.77 23.97
CA LEU A 292 -3.67 7.22 24.17
C LEU A 292 -3.67 7.99 22.84
N LEU A 293 -2.88 7.51 21.87
CA LEU A 293 -2.83 8.10 20.52
C LEU A 293 -4.10 7.82 19.69
N GLN A 294 -4.94 6.87 20.08
CA GLN A 294 -6.26 6.67 19.46
C GLN A 294 -7.23 7.80 19.85
N GLU A 295 -7.00 8.43 21.00
CA GLU A 295 -7.85 9.48 21.57
C GLU A 295 -7.30 10.90 21.35
N LYS A 296 -5.99 11.04 21.08
CA LYS A 296 -5.31 12.34 20.94
C LYS A 296 -4.43 12.44 19.68
N THR A 297 -4.92 13.16 18.67
CA THR A 297 -4.23 13.51 17.41
C THR A 297 -3.13 14.57 17.59
N ALA A 298 -3.07 15.23 18.75
CA ALA A 298 -2.22 16.41 19.01
C ALA A 298 -0.71 16.10 19.00
N ILE A 299 -0.32 14.87 19.32
CA ILE A 299 1.08 14.46 19.49
C ILE A 299 1.84 14.47 18.14
N ILE A 300 1.18 14.05 17.06
CA ILE A 300 1.77 14.09 15.70
C ILE A 300 1.82 15.50 15.16
N SER A 301 0.87 16.35 15.56
CA SER A 301 0.87 17.75 15.14
C SER A 301 2.16 18.42 15.57
N ASN A 302 2.77 18.04 16.70
CA ASN A 302 4.10 18.55 17.08
C ASN A 302 5.22 17.91 16.25
N LEU A 303 5.18 16.60 15.99
CA LEU A 303 6.16 15.90 15.13
C LEU A 303 6.18 16.36 13.66
N LEU A 304 5.06 16.89 13.14
CA LEU A 304 4.91 17.33 11.75
C LEU A 304 4.82 18.86 11.57
N LYS A 305 4.57 19.65 12.63
CA LYS A 305 4.64 21.13 12.61
C LYS A 305 6.06 21.67 12.86
N MET A 306 6.91 20.91 13.54
CA MET A 306 8.36 21.14 13.57
C MET A 306 8.98 20.67 12.26
#